data_AF-A0A2X3EUJ8-F1
#
_entry.id   AF-A0A2X3EUJ8-F1
#
_cell.length_a   1.000
_cell.length_b   1.000
_cell.length_c   1.000
_cell.angle_alpha   90.00
_cell.angle_beta   90.00
_cell.angle_gamma   90.00
#
_symmetry.space_group_name_H-M   'P 1'
#
loop_
_entity.id
_entity.type
_entity.pdbx_description
1 polymer ?
#
loop_
_entity_poly.entity_id
_entity_poly.type
_entity_poly.pdbx_seq_one_letter_code
_entity_poly.pdbx_strand_id
1 'polypeptide(L)' 'MMKLDAWDKKILTLLQRNNRLSQREIADRISLSPSAVNRRIAALEDAGVIKAVLA' A
#
# COMPACT_ATOMS: atom_id res chain seq x y z
N MET A 1 -12.24 -6.99 -12.00
CA MET A 1 -11.28 -7.39 -10.96
C MET A 1 -10.01 -6.57 -11.16
N MET A 2 -9.57 -5.80 -10.17
CA MET A 2 -8.39 -4.93 -10.28
C MET A 2 -7.11 -5.77 -10.51
N LYS A 3 -6.31 -5.42 -11.51
CA LYS A 3 -5.03 -6.09 -11.75
C LYS A 3 -3.96 -5.47 -10.87
N LEU A 4 -3.54 -6.18 -9.83
CA LEU A 4 -2.48 -5.74 -8.93
C LEU A 4 -1.12 -5.82 -9.63
N ASP A 5 -0.40 -4.70 -9.66
CA ASP A 5 0.96 -4.68 -10.18
C ASP A 5 1.99 -5.10 -9.09
N ALA A 6 3.27 -5.07 -9.46
CA ALA A 6 4.34 -5.48 -8.54
C ALA A 6 4.48 -4.54 -7.32
N TRP A 7 4.15 -3.26 -7.46
CA TRP A 7 4.22 -2.29 -6.38
C TRP A 7 3.07 -2.46 -5.42
N ASP A 8 1.85 -2.68 -5.93
CA ASP A 8 0.68 -2.93 -5.11
C ASP A 8 0.89 -4.16 -4.21
N LYS A 9 1.44 -5.24 -4.76
CA LYS A 9 1.78 -6.45 -4.00
C LYS A 9 2.82 -6.17 -2.91
N LYS A 10 3.83 -5.34 -3.19
CA LYS A 10 4.85 -4.95 -2.20
C LYS A 10 4.25 -4.09 -1.09
N ILE A 11 3.39 -3.13 -1.43
CA ILE A 11 2.67 -2.28 -0.46
C ILE A 11 1.81 -3.16 0.44
N LEU A 12 1.00 -4.05 -0.14
CA LEU A 12 0.18 -5.00 0.62
C LEU A 12 1.03 -5.88 1.54
N THR A 13 2.14 -6.41 1.05
CA THR A 13 3.07 -7.22 1.86
C THR A 13 3.62 -6.44 3.05
N LEU A 14 3.99 -5.17 2.86
CA LEU A 14 4.50 -4.32 3.94
C LEU A 14 3.41 -3.98 4.97
N LEU A 15 2.24 -3.56 4.50
CA LEU A 15 1.10 -3.22 5.37
C LEU A 15 0.57 -4.43 6.15
N GLN A 16 0.51 -5.60 5.53
CA GLN A 16 0.10 -6.84 6.21
C GLN A 16 1.10 -7.30 7.27
N ARG A 17 2.40 -7.02 7.07
CA ARG A 17 3.44 -7.32 8.07
C ARG A 17 3.46 -6.31 9.21
N ASN A 18 3.28 -5.03 8.89
CA ASN A 18 3.22 -3.95 9.85
C ASN A 18 2.42 -2.78 9.27
N ASN A 19 1.18 -2.64 9.72
CA ASN A 19 0.28 -1.57 9.27
C ASN A 19 0.56 -0.22 9.94
N ARG A 20 1.46 -0.16 10.93
CA ARG A 20 1.90 1.07 11.58
C ARG A 20 2.98 1.81 10.78
N LEU A 21 3.44 1.20 9.67
CA LEU A 21 4.38 1.84 8.75
C LEU A 21 3.71 3.07 8.11
N SER A 22 4.39 4.21 8.21
CA SER A 22 3.99 5.41 7.48
C SER A 22 4.16 5.21 5.97
N GLN A 23 3.41 5.99 5.19
CA GLN A 23 3.54 5.98 3.72
C GLN A 23 4.95 6.35 3.26
N ARG A 24 5.66 7.18 4.03
CA ARG A 24 7.06 7.54 3.77
C ARG A 24 7.99 6.33 3.97
N GLU A 25 7.85 5.60 5.06
CA GLU A 25 8.65 4.39 5.30
C GLU A 25 8.38 3.31 4.25
N ILE A 26 7.13 3.17 3.81
CA ILE A 26 6.77 2.25 2.72
C ILE A 26 7.44 2.69 1.43
N ALA A 27 7.35 3.97 1.09
CA ALA A 27 7.97 4.59 -0.08
C ALA A 27 9.49 4.37 -0.12
N ASP A 28 10.18 4.61 0.99
CA ASP A 28 11.62 4.42 1.12
C ASP A 28 12.02 2.95 0.90
N ARG A 29 11.23 2.00 1.43
CA ARG A 29 11.48 0.54 1.28
C ARG A 29 11.26 0.02 -0.14
N ILE A 30 10.40 0.67 -0.92
CA ILE A 30 10.04 0.22 -2.27
C ILE A 30 10.48 1.19 -3.36
N SER A 31 11.34 2.17 -3.05
CA SER A 31 11.87 3.13 -4.02
C SER A 31 10.78 3.85 -4.84
N LEU A 32 9.68 4.21 -4.17
CA LEU A 32 8.61 5.04 -4.74
C LEU A 32 8.54 6.38 -4.00
N SER A 33 7.85 7.36 -4.59
CA SER A 33 7.52 8.58 -3.84
C SER A 33 6.41 8.31 -2.82
N PRO A 34 6.38 9.02 -1.67
CA PRO A 34 5.27 8.92 -0.72
C PRO A 34 3.90 9.22 -1.36
N SER A 35 3.85 10.16 -2.30
CA SER A 35 2.63 10.48 -3.05
C SER A 35 2.16 9.34 -3.96
N ALA A 36 3.08 8.56 -4.55
CA ALA A 36 2.73 7.40 -5.36
C ALA A 36 2.19 6.26 -4.48
N VAL A 37 2.79 6.05 -3.30
CA VAL A 37 2.29 5.08 -2.31
C VAL A 37 0.88 5.46 -1.84
N ASN A 38 0.64 6.73 -1.52
CA ASN A 38 -0.66 7.23 -1.11
C ASN A 38 -1.76 6.91 -2.15
N ARG A 39 -1.55 7.29 -3.42
CA ARG A 39 -2.52 7.03 -4.50
C ARG A 39 -2.80 5.55 -4.69
N ARG A 40 -1.79 4.70 -4.54
CA ARG A 40 -1.95 3.25 -4.66
C ARG A 40 -2.74 2.65 -3.51
N ILE A 41 -2.46 3.08 -2.27
CA ILE A 41 -3.23 2.64 -1.10
C ILE A 41 -4.70 3.02 -1.27
N ALA A 42 -4.99 4.27 -1.64
CA ALA A 42 -6.36 4.73 -1.90
C ALA A 42 -7.05 3.88 -2.98
N ALA A 43 -6.37 3.60 -4.11
CA ALA A 43 -6.92 2.74 -5.16
C ALA A 43 -7.19 1.30 -4.69
N LEU A 44 -6.36 0.76 -3.79
CA LEU A 44 -6.54 -0.57 -3.21
C LEU A 44 -7.70 -0.62 -2.20
N GLU A 45 -7.94 0.46 -1.46
CA GLU A 45 -9.08 0.63 -0.57
C GLU A 45 -10.38 0.76 -1.38
N ASP A 46 -10.40 1.64 -2.40
CA ASP A 46 -11.54 1.85 -3.29
C ASP A 46 -11.94 0.56 -4.03
N ALA A 47 -10.94 -0.25 -4.41
CA ALA A 47 -11.17 -1.54 -5.06
C ALA A 47 -11.59 -2.65 -4.08
N GLY A 48 -11.67 -2.38 -2.78
CA GLY A 48 -12.01 -3.35 -1.73
C GLY A 48 -10.94 -4.41 -1.49
N VAL A 49 -9.71 -4.19 -1.98
CA VAL A 49 -8.56 -5.08 -1.77
C VAL A 49 -8.04 -4.91 -0.35
N ILE A 50 -7.91 -3.67 0.11
CA ILE A 50 -7.71 -3.34 1.54
C ILE A 50 -9.08 -3.15 2.15
N LYS A 51 -9.47 -4.04 3.08
CA LYS A 51 -10.80 -4.01 3.70
C LYS A 51 -10.87 -3.23 5.00
N ALA A 52 -9.78 -3.25 5.76
CA ALA A 52 -9.67 -2.57 7.05
C ALA A 52 -8.21 -2.37 7.42
N VAL A 53 -7.92 -1.25 8.09
CA VAL A 53 -6.66 -1.01 8.81
C VAL A 53 -6.99 -1.15 10.30
N LEU A 54 -6.37 -2.13 10.96
CA LEU A 54 -6.62 -2.43 12.38
C LEU A 54 -5.42 -1.98 13.21
N ALA A 55 -5.58 -0.95 14.05
CA ALA A 55 -4.50 -0.40 14.87
C ALA A 55 -4.12 -1.33 16.03
#